data_AF-A0A847IPD3-F1
#
_entry.id   AF-A0A847IPD3-F1
#
_cell.length_a   1.000
_cell.length_b   1.000
_cell.length_c   1.000
_cell.angle_alpha   90.00
_cell.angle_beta   90.00
_cell.angle_gamma   90.00
#
_symmetry.space_group_name_H-M   'P 1'
#
loop_
_entity.id
_entity.type
_entity.pdbx_description
1 polymer ?
#
loop_
_entity_poly.entity_id
_entity_poly.type
_entity_poly.pdbx_seq_one_letter_code
_entity_poly.pdbx_strand_id
1 'polypeptide(L)'
;MVFPLSPGAKEMKIGLTYDLQSEYLSLGYSEEDTAELDKTETIEGIETALHSLGYETERIGNARSLMMRLFNGNRWDLVFNICEGIFGDGRESLVPAILDDWQIPYVFSGAATMALTLNKALCKRVVRDAGIPTPDFCLVRSISDLEKP
;
A
#
# COMPACT_ATOMS: atom_id res chain seq x y z
N MET A 1 -9.32 -14.32 17.35
CA MET A 1 -8.31 -15.20 17.98
C MET A 1 -7.26 -14.25 18.55
N VAL A 2 -7.26 -14.03 19.87
CA VAL A 2 -6.29 -13.14 20.53
C VAL A 2 -5.07 -14.00 20.80
N PHE A 3 -3.93 -13.69 20.20
CA PHE A 3 -2.67 -14.31 20.58
C PHE A 3 -2.16 -13.58 21.83
N PRO A 4 -2.17 -14.20 23.03
CA PRO A 4 -1.46 -13.61 24.14
C PRO A 4 0.03 -13.76 23.84
N LEU A 5 0.74 -12.64 23.73
CA LEU A 5 2.19 -12.64 23.67
C LEU A 5 2.69 -13.36 24.93
N SER A 6 3.29 -14.53 24.73
CA SER A 6 3.80 -15.36 25.81
C SER A 6 4.97 -14.64 26.50
N PRO A 7 5.18 -14.81 27.82
CA PRO A 7 6.33 -14.22 28.50
C PRO A 7 7.62 -14.81 27.89
N GLY A 8 8.34 -14.00 27.11
CA GLY A 8 9.52 -14.42 26.35
C GLY A 8 9.41 -14.25 24.83
N ALA A 9 8.26 -13.81 24.29
CA ALA A 9 8.16 -13.41 22.89
C ALA A 9 9.02 -12.16 22.64
N LYS A 10 9.93 -12.25 21.65
CA LYS A 10 10.69 -11.11 21.14
C LYS A 10 9.70 -9.96 20.83
N GLU A 11 10.01 -8.77 21.30
CA GLU A 11 9.24 -7.55 21.00
C GLU A 11 9.20 -7.39 19.47
N MET A 12 8.00 -7.49 18.89
CA MET A 12 7.84 -7.46 17.44
C MET A 12 8.04 -6.04 16.94
N LYS A 13 8.95 -5.88 15.97
CA LYS A 13 9.22 -4.60 15.34
C LYS A 13 8.43 -4.45 14.05
N ILE A 14 7.48 -3.52 14.03
CA ILE A 14 6.62 -3.23 12.89
C ILE A 14 7.19 -2.05 12.09
N GLY A 15 7.53 -2.28 10.83
CA GLY A 15 7.91 -1.23 9.91
C GLY A 15 6.67 -0.51 9.34
N LEU A 16 6.71 0.81 9.18
CA LEU A 16 5.62 1.59 8.57
C LEU A 16 6.07 2.16 7.24
N THR A 17 5.42 1.75 6.15
CA THR A 17 5.62 2.33 4.81
C THR A 17 4.44 3.19 4.44
N TYR A 18 4.73 4.42 4.00
CA TYR A 18 3.74 5.45 3.70
C TYR A 18 4.32 6.46 2.71
N ASP A 19 3.45 7.21 2.05
CA ASP A 19 3.82 8.33 1.19
C ASP A 19 3.33 9.63 1.86
N LEU A 20 4.24 10.40 2.47
CA LEU A 20 3.85 11.59 3.21
C LEU A 20 3.63 12.77 2.26
N GLN A 21 2.41 13.32 2.24
CA GLN A 21 2.02 14.43 1.37
C GLN A 21 3.01 15.60 1.41
N SER A 22 3.45 16.01 2.60
CA SER A 22 4.37 17.13 2.77
C SER A 22 5.76 16.89 2.14
N GLU A 23 6.24 15.64 2.11
CA GLU A 23 7.49 15.28 1.44
C GLU A 23 7.34 15.45 -0.08
N TYR A 24 6.24 14.97 -0.66
CA TYR A 24 6.01 15.09 -2.11
C TYR A 24 5.75 16.54 -2.53
N LEU A 25 5.02 17.33 -1.73
CA LEU A 25 4.89 18.77 -1.99
C LEU A 25 6.26 19.46 -1.99
N SER A 26 7.16 19.12 -1.05
CA SER A 26 8.52 19.66 -1.01
C SER A 26 9.38 19.27 -2.22
N LEU A 27 9.05 18.16 -2.89
CA LEU A 27 9.69 17.69 -4.12
C LEU A 27 9.12 18.36 -5.38
N GLY A 28 8.13 19.25 -5.23
CA GLY A 28 7.54 20.04 -6.32
C GLY A 28 6.30 19.43 -6.97
N TYR A 29 5.70 18.40 -6.36
CA TYR A 29 4.40 17.88 -6.80
C TYR A 29 3.27 18.85 -6.44
N SER A 30 2.18 18.81 -7.19
CA SER A 30 1.02 19.65 -6.93
C SER A 30 0.15 19.10 -5.78
N GLU A 31 -0.77 19.93 -5.27
CA GLU A 31 -1.79 19.46 -4.32
C GLU A 31 -2.72 18.40 -4.94
N GLU A 32 -2.96 18.47 -6.26
CA GLU A 32 -3.76 17.48 -6.98
C GLU A 32 -3.05 16.13 -7.05
N ASP A 33 -1.76 16.12 -7.42
CA ASP A 33 -0.95 14.90 -7.49
C ASP A 33 -0.84 14.20 -6.13
N THR A 34 -0.89 14.98 -5.04
CA THR A 34 -0.66 14.49 -3.67
C THR A 34 -1.94 14.35 -2.84
N ALA A 35 -3.12 14.51 -3.46
CA ALA A 35 -4.40 14.51 -2.77
C ALA A 35 -4.72 13.18 -2.06
N GLU A 36 -4.22 12.06 -2.60
CA GLU A 36 -4.42 10.72 -2.06
C GLU A 36 -3.37 10.34 -1.01
N LEU A 37 -2.29 11.14 -0.86
CA LEU A 37 -1.20 10.84 0.06
C LEU A 37 -1.52 11.13 1.52
N ASP A 38 -0.84 10.43 2.41
CA ASP A 38 -1.07 10.50 3.85
C ASP A 38 -0.53 11.78 4.47
N LYS A 39 -1.14 12.16 5.60
CA LYS A 39 -0.64 13.21 6.48
C LYS A 39 0.05 12.61 7.71
N THR A 40 0.85 13.42 8.37
CA THR A 40 1.58 13.03 9.58
C THR A 40 0.63 12.48 10.66
N GLU A 41 -0.56 13.06 10.79
CA GLU A 41 -1.55 12.66 11.77
C GLU A 41 -2.05 11.22 11.55
N THR A 42 -2.15 10.77 10.29
CA THR A 42 -2.52 9.37 9.98
C THR A 42 -1.46 8.40 10.51
N ILE A 43 -0.18 8.71 10.26
CA ILE A 43 0.95 7.87 10.67
C ILE A 43 1.04 7.82 12.20
N GLU A 44 0.92 8.97 12.86
CA GLU A 44 0.92 9.07 14.32
C GLU A 44 -0.25 8.30 14.96
N GLY A 45 -1.43 8.32 14.33
CA GLY A 45 -2.58 7.55 14.76
C GLY A 45 -2.33 6.04 14.69
N ILE A 46 -1.71 5.56 13.60
CA ILE A 46 -1.33 4.15 13.44
C ILE A 46 -0.28 3.75 14.49
N GLU A 47 0.76 4.55 14.67
CA GLU A 47 1.78 4.30 15.69
C GLU A 47 1.18 4.24 17.09
N THR A 48 0.33 5.21 17.44
CA THR A 48 -0.33 5.24 18.75
C THR A 48 -1.16 3.98 18.98
N ALA A 49 -1.91 3.54 17.96
CA ALA A 49 -2.69 2.31 18.03
C ALA A 49 -1.79 1.08 18.21
N LEU A 50 -0.71 0.95 17.44
CA LEU A 50 0.21 -0.19 17.54
C LEU A 50 0.99 -0.21 18.87
N HIS A 51 1.46 0.95 19.34
CA HIS A 51 2.10 1.08 20.66
C HIS A 51 1.13 0.71 21.79
N SER A 52 -0.16 1.08 21.69
CA SER A 52 -1.16 0.70 22.70
C SER A 52 -1.39 -0.82 22.79
N LEU A 53 -1.02 -1.56 21.75
CA LEU A 53 -1.05 -3.03 21.70
C LEU A 53 0.27 -3.66 22.14
N GLY A 54 1.29 -2.85 22.49
CA GLY A 54 2.60 -3.31 22.95
C GLY A 54 3.58 -3.68 21.83
N TYR A 55 3.38 -3.17 20.60
CA TYR A 55 4.34 -3.33 19.51
C TYR A 55 5.23 -2.10 19.37
N GLU A 56 6.50 -2.31 18.99
CA GLU A 56 7.37 -1.21 18.57
C GLU A 56 7.16 -0.89 17.09
N THR A 57 7.16 0.39 16.73
CA THR A 57 7.07 0.82 15.34
C THR A 57 8.34 1.51 14.86
N GLU A 58 8.62 1.38 13.56
CA GLU A 58 9.66 2.15 12.90
C GLU A 58 9.15 2.72 11.57
N ARG A 59 9.18 4.04 11.44
CA ARG A 59 8.87 4.73 10.19
C ARG A 59 9.94 4.43 9.13
N ILE A 60 9.53 3.78 8.04
CA ILE A 60 10.38 3.45 6.89
C ILE A 60 10.29 4.55 5.82
N GLY A 61 9.09 5.08 5.60
CA GLY A 61 8.77 6.00 4.51
C GLY A 61 8.36 5.27 3.24
N ASN A 62 8.55 5.91 2.08
CA ASN A 62 8.08 5.41 0.79
C ASN A 62 8.87 4.20 0.27
N ALA A 63 8.43 3.66 -0.88
CA ALA A 63 9.06 2.51 -1.54
C ALA A 63 10.58 2.67 -1.79
N ARG A 64 11.06 3.89 -2.10
CA ARG A 64 12.49 4.15 -2.30
C ARG A 64 13.25 4.03 -0.99
N SER A 65 12.73 4.60 0.09
CA SER A 65 13.31 4.47 1.43
C SER A 65 13.31 3.02 1.89
N LEU A 66 12.23 2.28 1.66
CA LEU A 66 12.17 0.84 1.93
C LEU A 66 13.31 0.10 1.21
N MET A 67 13.45 0.25 -0.11
CA MET A 67 14.51 -0.41 -0.87
C MET A 67 15.91 -0.06 -0.35
N MET A 68 16.21 1.22 -0.13
CA MET A 68 17.52 1.65 0.41
C MET A 68 17.83 0.98 1.74
N ARG A 69 16.85 0.90 2.64
CA ARG A 69 17.01 0.27 3.96
C ARG A 69 17.14 -1.24 3.88
N LEU A 70 16.39 -1.90 2.99
CA LEU A 70 16.52 -3.33 2.72
C LEU A 70 17.92 -3.70 2.20
N PHE A 71 18.47 -2.89 1.29
CA PHE A 71 19.84 -3.03 0.78
C PHE A 71 20.90 -2.79 1.86
N ASN A 72 20.62 -1.94 2.84
CA ASN A 72 21.47 -1.73 4.03
C ASN A 72 21.31 -2.84 5.10
N GLY A 73 20.50 -3.88 4.83
CA GLY A 73 20.33 -5.02 5.72
C GLY A 73 19.25 -4.83 6.81
N ASN A 74 18.50 -3.72 6.81
CA ASN A 74 17.36 -3.57 7.72
C ASN A 74 16.29 -4.63 7.43
N ARG A 75 15.66 -5.14 8.49
CA ARG A 75 14.54 -6.09 8.43
C ARG A 75 13.53 -5.75 9.53
N TRP A 76 12.30 -6.17 9.33
CA TRP A 76 11.18 -6.00 10.26
C TRP A 76 10.45 -7.33 10.41
N ASP A 77 9.78 -7.54 11.54
CA ASP A 77 9.01 -8.76 11.76
C ASP A 77 7.66 -8.72 10.98
N LEU A 78 7.15 -7.51 10.72
CA LEU A 78 5.96 -7.21 9.91
C LEU A 78 6.08 -5.79 9.34
N VAL A 79 5.50 -5.52 8.18
CA VAL A 79 5.34 -4.15 7.65
C VAL A 79 3.86 -3.77 7.56
N PHE A 80 3.51 -2.63 8.16
CA PHE A 80 2.23 -1.97 7.98
C PHE A 80 2.33 -1.03 6.78
N ASN A 81 1.80 -1.46 5.63
CA ASN A 81 1.88 -0.71 4.39
C ASN A 81 0.62 0.11 4.13
N ILE A 82 0.81 1.40 3.91
CA ILE A 82 -0.20 2.36 3.43
C ILE A 82 0.35 3.22 2.28
N CYS A 83 1.39 2.76 1.56
CA CYS A 83 1.88 3.49 0.38
C CYS A 83 0.86 3.45 -0.76
N GLU A 84 0.59 4.63 -1.32
CA GLU A 84 -0.25 4.85 -2.50
C GLU A 84 0.59 4.88 -3.79
N GLY A 85 1.82 5.40 -3.71
CA GLY A 85 2.62 5.77 -4.87
C GLY A 85 1.98 6.89 -5.71
N ILE A 86 2.68 7.33 -6.77
CA ILE A 86 2.20 8.43 -7.64
C ILE A 86 1.89 7.98 -9.07
N PHE A 87 2.71 7.10 -9.64
CA PHE A 87 2.67 6.81 -11.09
C PHE A 87 2.43 5.33 -11.41
N GLY A 88 1.61 5.10 -12.44
CA GLY A 88 1.36 3.79 -13.04
C GLY A 88 0.13 3.07 -12.50
N ASP A 89 -0.45 2.21 -13.33
CA ASP A 89 -1.74 1.52 -13.09
C ASP A 89 -1.73 0.55 -11.88
N GLY A 90 -0.55 0.24 -11.35
CA GLY A 90 -0.36 -0.64 -10.19
C GLY A 90 0.50 -0.01 -9.10
N ARG A 91 0.51 1.32 -8.99
CA ARG A 91 1.37 2.06 -8.04
C ARG A 91 1.32 1.55 -6.59
N GLU A 92 0.13 1.21 -6.10
CA GLU A 92 -0.11 0.67 -4.75
C GLU A 92 0.45 -0.76 -4.57
N SER A 93 0.74 -1.47 -5.65
CA SER A 93 1.30 -2.83 -5.60
C SER A 93 2.82 -2.88 -5.37
N LEU A 94 3.51 -1.75 -5.52
CA LEU A 94 4.98 -1.71 -5.53
C LEU A 94 5.58 -2.14 -4.18
N VAL A 95 5.10 -1.58 -3.07
CA VAL A 95 5.61 -1.96 -1.74
C VAL A 95 5.32 -3.43 -1.42
N PRO A 96 4.08 -3.93 -1.58
CA PRO A 96 3.80 -5.36 -1.44
C PRO A 96 4.74 -6.25 -2.28
N ALA A 97 5.00 -5.89 -3.54
CA ALA A 97 5.88 -6.66 -4.42
C ALA A 97 7.34 -6.67 -3.94
N ILE A 98 7.84 -5.53 -3.44
CA ILE A 98 9.18 -5.46 -2.82
C ILE A 98 9.25 -6.35 -1.57
N LEU A 99 8.21 -6.33 -0.74
CA LEU A 99 8.17 -7.12 0.49
C LEU A 99 8.04 -8.63 0.22
N ASP A 100 7.29 -9.01 -0.82
CA ASP A 100 7.20 -10.39 -1.31
C ASP A 100 8.59 -10.92 -1.71
N ASP A 101 9.38 -10.14 -2.45
CA ASP A 101 10.74 -10.51 -2.88
C ASP A 101 11.69 -10.72 -1.69
N TRP A 102 11.57 -9.87 -0.66
CA TRP A 102 12.35 -9.99 0.58
C TRP A 102 11.76 -10.98 1.61
N GLN A 103 10.63 -11.61 1.30
CA GLN A 103 9.90 -12.53 2.18
C GLN A 103 9.58 -11.91 3.55
N ILE A 104 9.23 -10.62 3.56
CA ILE A 104 8.82 -9.90 4.77
C ILE A 104 7.30 -9.86 4.84
N PRO A 105 6.68 -10.36 5.93
CA PRO A 105 5.23 -10.29 6.10
C PRO A 105 4.72 -8.84 6.11
N TYR A 106 3.52 -8.62 5.58
CA TYR A 106 2.81 -7.34 5.63
C TYR A 106 1.30 -7.53 5.78
N VAL A 107 0.63 -6.45 6.19
CA VAL A 107 -0.83 -6.41 6.34
C VAL A 107 -1.53 -5.99 5.04
N PHE A 108 -2.84 -6.22 4.98
CA PHE A 108 -3.71 -5.97 3.83
C PHE A 108 -3.46 -6.93 2.66
N SER A 109 -3.68 -6.47 1.43
CA SER A 109 -3.72 -7.31 0.23
C SER A 109 -2.35 -7.40 -0.42
N GLY A 110 -2.08 -8.53 -1.08
CA GLY A 110 -0.83 -8.72 -1.83
C GLY A 110 -0.74 -7.92 -3.12
N ALA A 111 0.45 -7.89 -3.71
CA ALA A 111 0.76 -7.07 -4.89
C ALA A 111 -0.22 -7.27 -6.06
N ALA A 112 -0.51 -8.53 -6.42
CA ALA A 112 -1.41 -8.84 -7.53
C ALA A 112 -2.84 -8.34 -7.29
N THR A 113 -3.33 -8.45 -6.04
CA THR A 113 -4.65 -7.95 -5.67
C THR A 113 -4.69 -6.44 -5.74
N MET A 114 -3.70 -5.73 -5.20
CA MET A 114 -3.63 -4.27 -5.26
C MET A 114 -3.60 -3.75 -6.69
N ALA A 115 -2.77 -4.34 -7.55
CA ALA A 115 -2.73 -4.00 -8.98
C ALA A 115 -4.08 -4.24 -9.68
N LEU A 116 -4.76 -5.35 -9.36
CA LEU A 116 -6.07 -5.64 -9.93
C LEU A 116 -7.13 -4.63 -9.46
N THR A 117 -7.16 -4.31 -8.17
CA THR A 117 -8.22 -3.47 -7.58
C THR A 117 -8.09 -2.01 -7.97
N LEU A 118 -6.88 -1.53 -8.28
CA LEU A 118 -6.66 -0.16 -8.77
C LEU A 118 -7.20 0.03 -10.20
N ASN A 119 -7.18 -1.03 -11.03
CA ASN A 119 -7.73 -1.00 -12.37
C ASN A 119 -9.21 -1.43 -12.39
N LYS A 120 -10.13 -0.46 -12.33
CA LYS A 120 -11.59 -0.73 -12.33
C LYS A 120 -12.06 -1.60 -13.50
N ALA A 121 -11.50 -1.42 -14.70
CA ALA A 121 -11.90 -2.19 -15.88
C ALA A 121 -11.50 -3.67 -15.76
N LEU A 122 -10.27 -3.95 -15.31
CA LEU A 122 -9.80 -5.32 -15.07
C LEU A 122 -10.51 -5.96 -13.88
N CYS A 123 -10.64 -5.24 -12.76
CA CYS A 123 -11.38 -5.69 -11.59
C CYS A 123 -12.81 -6.10 -11.95
N LYS A 124 -13.53 -5.26 -12.72
CA LYS A 124 -14.90 -5.57 -13.20
C LYS A 124 -14.99 -6.85 -14.02
N ARG A 125 -13.97 -7.18 -14.82
CA ARG A 125 -13.92 -8.44 -15.58
C ARG A 125 -13.78 -9.64 -14.64
N VAL A 126 -12.85 -9.57 -13.68
CA VAL A 126 -12.60 -10.66 -12.72
C VAL A 126 -13.81 -10.91 -11.82
N VAL A 127 -14.41 -9.86 -11.25
CA VAL A 127 -15.59 -10.05 -10.37
C VAL A 127 -16.79 -10.59 -11.14
N ARG A 128 -16.99 -10.18 -12.39
CA ARG A 128 -18.04 -10.71 -13.26
C ARG A 128 -17.82 -12.19 -13.59
N ASP A 129 -16.58 -12.57 -13.90
CA ASP A 129 -16.19 -13.97 -14.12
C ASP A 129 -16.46 -14.84 -12.88
N ALA A 130 -16.24 -14.28 -11.68
CA ALA A 130 -16.59 -14.91 -10.41
C ALA A 130 -18.10 -14.93 -10.08
N GLY A 131 -18.97 -14.43 -10.98
CA GLY A 131 -20.42 -14.37 -10.76
C GLY A 131 -20.88 -13.28 -9.79
N ILE A 132 -20.01 -12.34 -9.41
CA ILE A 132 -20.34 -11.22 -8.53
C ILE A 132 -20.94 -10.08 -9.38
N PRO A 133 -22.12 -9.55 -9.01
CA PRO A 133 -22.74 -8.47 -9.76
C PRO A 133 -21.87 -7.21 -9.83
N THR A 134 -21.73 -6.63 -11.02
CA THR A 134 -21.12 -5.32 -11.23
C THR A 134 -21.84 -4.61 -12.37
N PRO A 135 -21.99 -3.27 -12.35
CA PRO A 135 -22.62 -2.54 -13.44
C PRO A 135 -21.98 -2.85 -14.79
N ASP A 136 -22.80 -2.93 -15.84
CA ASP A 136 -22.34 -2.97 -17.21
C ASP A 136 -21.42 -1.79 -17.51
N PHE A 137 -20.41 -2.05 -18.33
CA PHE A 137 -19.35 -1.09 -18.60
C PHE A 137 -18.76 -1.31 -19.99
N CYS A 138 -18.32 -0.21 -20.59
CA CYS A 138 -17.41 -0.19 -21.72
C CYS A 138 -16.13 0.55 -21.30
N LEU A 139 -15.00 0.24 -21.94
CA LEU A 139 -13.75 0.96 -21.73
C LEU A 139 -13.55 1.90 -22.92
N VAL A 140 -13.53 3.21 -22.67
CA VAL A 140 -13.32 4.24 -23.68
C VAL A 140 -11.93 4.84 -23.46
N ARG A 141 -11.01 4.64 -24.41
CA ARG A 141 -9.63 5.19 -24.37
C ARG A 141 -9.46 6.36 -25.31
N SER A 142 -10.27 6.41 -26.37
CA SER A 142 -10.29 7.52 -27.32
C SER A 142 -11.72 7.77 -27.79
N ILE A 143 -11.93 8.91 -28.47
CA ILE A 143 -13.23 9.27 -29.05
C ILE A 143 -13.74 8.19 -30.00
N SER A 144 -12.85 7.50 -30.74
CA SER A 144 -13.23 6.44 -31.68
C SER A 144 -13.83 5.20 -31.00
N ASP A 145 -13.59 4.99 -29.71
CA ASP A 145 -14.20 3.86 -28.98
C ASP A 145 -15.70 4.09 -28.73
N LEU A 146 -16.19 5.33 -28.87
CA LEU A 146 -17.62 5.65 -28.77
C LEU A 146 -18.43 5.19 -30.00
N GLU A 147 -17.76 4.95 -31.12
CA GLU A 147 -18.40 4.55 -32.37
C GLU A 147 -18.58 3.02 -32.48
N LYS A 148 -17.97 2.26 -31.58
CA LYS A 148 -18.05 0.81 -31.52
C LYS A 148 -18.99 0.42 -30.37
N PRO A 149 -20.19 -0.10 -30.65
CA PRO A 149 -21.10 -0.55 -29.61
C PRO A 149 -20.52 -1.69 -28.78
#